data_AF-A0AAE3GEX9-F1
#
_entry.id   AF-A0AAE3GEX9-F1
#
_cell.length_a   1.000
_cell.length_b   1.000
_cell.length_c   1.000
_cell.angle_alpha   90.00
_cell.angle_beta   90.00
_cell.angle_gamma   90.00
#
_symmetry.space_group_name_H-M   'P 1'
#
loop_
_entity.id
_entity.type
_entity.pdbx_description
1 polymer ?
#
loop_
_entity_poly.entity_id
_entity_poly.type
_entity_poly.pdbx_seq_one_letter_code
_entity_poly.pdbx_strand_id
1 'polypeptide(L)'
;MRLRFGVADEDAFHSTSTDLVDQFHTWLFDRRRYREDARLAGAVFHWKWAHQDGDLGRWRLADVRRCLLEHLPRQLAAGQDPRLDPAGRVPRTVAAVLEFLADQALLTPDSDPGTALTAYPLELADQFETALHAARRTLGPVRLPAEHECRAAAARAPVLAVFARLREFFGVPGRGLVDGQPTPADTARLLALLGLSPGEPGVLDLYLQWAEEAGALVWQQNRSVVAAPDWPPAADPLRAVDRIVAALLAVQPTATRHREPDSALSRFVDQAAPRLLAELLAADPHAADPARAVGVDLDLLAELVTAAALDEFPLLGGQVRRLVPAGVRQLAELLAACGVLTLTGAPPQELARLTPVGRRVAVRLTERLGLRVLVRPAPAEATAGQLADLVGELDPAEWLADVRAWLVGRADRPACQELVTALLRPGRPVLRVLTGLSLVAAVFGELATAQVRLLLGGPHDPVAVLWLTHTSGLDEGELPTDRLALARVDLLGVVLDEQGPDGVVAWLADGRDEPAQIDHLTELWPSTHRRTDEVLAAIAAHHPSRRVATVARALAARRLTRSAEPR
;
A
#
# COMPACT_ATOMS: atom_id res chain seq x y z
N MET A 1 17.22 -34.23 16.27
CA MET A 1 15.88 -33.65 16.09
C MET A 1 15.32 -34.10 14.75
N ARG A 2 14.04 -34.48 14.66
CA ARG A 2 13.39 -34.80 13.36
C ARG A 2 13.14 -33.48 12.64
N LEU A 3 13.49 -33.36 11.35
CA LEU A 3 13.30 -32.13 10.57
C LEU A 3 12.41 -32.30 9.33
N ARG A 4 11.90 -33.51 9.09
CA ARG A 4 11.08 -33.83 7.93
C ARG A 4 9.67 -34.24 8.33
N PHE A 5 8.69 -33.56 7.78
CA PHE A 5 7.28 -33.66 8.16
C PHE A 5 6.39 -33.75 6.91
N GLY A 6 5.44 -34.67 6.91
CA GLY A 6 4.34 -34.66 5.96
C GLY A 6 3.18 -33.80 6.46
N VAL A 7 2.14 -33.66 5.64
CA VAL A 7 0.91 -32.92 6.00
C VAL A 7 0.20 -33.56 7.21
N ALA A 8 0.29 -34.88 7.37
CA ALA A 8 -0.29 -35.62 8.50
C ALA A 8 0.51 -35.49 9.81
N ASP A 9 1.68 -34.86 9.79
CA ASP A 9 2.54 -34.68 10.97
C ASP A 9 2.36 -33.29 11.63
N GLU A 10 1.20 -32.65 11.48
CA GLU A 10 0.93 -31.26 11.91
C GLU A 10 1.36 -30.98 13.37
N ASP A 11 0.90 -31.79 14.33
CA ASP A 11 1.26 -31.62 15.75
C ASP A 11 2.77 -31.75 15.99
N ALA A 12 3.41 -32.71 15.32
CA ALA A 12 4.84 -32.95 15.43
C ALA A 12 5.66 -31.82 14.80
N PHE A 13 5.17 -31.25 13.70
CA PHE A 13 5.73 -30.06 13.08
C PHE A 13 5.63 -28.86 14.03
N HIS A 14 4.44 -28.56 14.57
CA HIS A 14 4.24 -27.40 15.45
C HIS A 14 5.10 -27.48 16.72
N SER A 15 5.20 -28.68 17.31
CA SER A 15 6.09 -28.94 18.44
C SER A 15 7.56 -28.66 18.08
N THR A 16 8.06 -29.25 16.99
CA THR A 16 9.46 -29.06 16.56
C THR A 16 9.75 -27.63 16.13
N SER A 17 8.81 -26.97 15.43
CA SER A 17 8.95 -25.59 14.99
C SER A 17 9.04 -24.63 16.17
N THR A 18 8.30 -24.90 17.25
CA THR A 18 8.38 -24.11 18.49
C THR A 18 9.76 -24.25 19.12
N ASP A 19 10.25 -25.49 19.26
CA ASP A 19 11.60 -25.76 19.80
C ASP A 19 12.71 -25.10 18.96
N LEU A 20 12.57 -25.10 17.63
CA LEU A 20 13.49 -24.46 16.70
C LEU A 20 13.50 -22.93 16.86
N VAL A 21 12.32 -22.32 16.98
CA VAL A 21 12.18 -20.88 17.19
C VAL A 21 12.78 -20.45 18.53
N ASP A 22 12.57 -21.24 19.59
CA ASP A 22 13.15 -20.98 20.91
C ASP A 22 14.68 -21.12 20.92
N GLN A 23 15.22 -22.15 20.24
CA GLN A 23 16.66 -22.30 20.04
C GLN A 23 17.24 -21.16 19.20
N PHE A 24 16.56 -20.74 18.14
CA PHE A 24 16.96 -19.60 17.32
C PHE A 24 16.97 -18.30 18.12
N HIS A 25 15.93 -18.05 18.93
CA HIS A 25 15.85 -16.89 19.81
C HIS A 25 17.02 -16.86 20.81
N THR A 26 17.35 -18.00 21.43
CA THR A 26 18.50 -18.14 22.32
C THR A 26 19.82 -17.89 21.58
N TRP A 27 19.97 -18.45 20.38
CA TRP A 27 21.15 -18.27 19.53
C TRP A 27 21.36 -16.80 19.11
N LEU A 28 20.28 -16.07 18.83
CA LEU A 28 20.31 -14.63 18.56
C LEU A 28 20.74 -13.83 19.80
N PHE A 29 20.23 -14.19 20.98
CA PHE A 29 20.55 -13.50 22.23
C PHE A 29 22.05 -13.62 22.59
N ASP A 30 22.61 -14.82 22.42
CA ASP A 30 24.04 -15.07 22.68
C ASP A 30 24.93 -14.29 21.70
N ARG A 31 24.45 -14.10 20.47
CA ARG A 31 25.13 -13.33 19.43
C ARG A 31 24.57 -11.91 19.41
N ARG A 32 24.99 -11.09 20.39
CA ARG A 32 24.66 -9.65 20.58
C ARG A 32 24.71 -8.74 19.34
N ARG A 33 25.19 -9.23 18.20
CA ARG A 33 25.20 -8.57 16.88
C ARG A 33 23.84 -8.61 16.17
N TYR A 34 22.94 -9.53 16.50
CA TYR A 34 21.61 -9.60 15.86
C TYR A 34 20.56 -8.81 16.64
N ARG A 35 19.64 -8.18 15.92
CA ARG A 35 18.43 -7.52 16.45
C ARG A 35 17.16 -7.99 15.73
N GLU A 36 17.21 -9.23 15.23
CA GLU A 36 16.20 -9.81 14.35
C GLU A 36 15.01 -10.38 15.14
N ASP A 37 13.86 -10.53 14.47
CA ASP A 37 12.62 -11.01 15.10
C ASP A 37 12.49 -12.53 14.99
N ALA A 38 12.59 -13.23 16.12
CA ALA A 38 12.46 -14.69 16.17
C ALA A 38 11.08 -15.19 15.70
N ARG A 39 10.03 -14.36 15.76
CA ARG A 39 8.68 -14.74 15.30
C ARG A 39 8.63 -15.01 13.80
N LEU A 40 9.46 -14.31 13.02
CA LEU A 40 9.54 -14.50 11.57
C LEU A 40 10.15 -15.87 11.21
N ALA A 41 11.01 -16.45 12.06
CA ALA A 41 11.54 -17.80 11.83
C ALA A 41 10.42 -18.85 11.80
N GLY A 42 9.41 -18.71 12.66
CA GLY A 42 8.23 -19.57 12.66
C GLY A 42 7.47 -19.52 11.33
N ALA A 43 7.32 -18.33 10.73
CA ALA A 43 6.70 -18.18 9.42
C ALA A 43 7.50 -18.85 8.29
N VAL A 44 8.84 -18.76 8.34
CA VAL A 44 9.74 -19.42 7.37
C VAL A 44 9.64 -20.93 7.46
N PHE A 45 9.64 -21.50 8.66
CA PHE A 45 9.48 -22.94 8.87
C PHE A 45 8.09 -23.44 8.47
N HIS A 46 7.04 -22.69 8.82
CA HIS A 46 5.68 -23.02 8.42
C HIS A 46 5.52 -23.02 6.90
N TRP A 47 6.09 -22.03 6.19
CA TRP A 47 6.09 -22.03 4.73
C TRP A 47 6.75 -23.28 4.13
N LYS A 48 7.93 -23.65 4.64
CA LYS A 48 8.68 -24.81 4.16
C LYS A 48 7.90 -26.12 4.34
N TRP A 49 7.11 -26.22 5.42
CA TRP A 49 6.22 -27.35 5.67
C TRP A 49 4.92 -27.33 4.87
N ALA A 50 4.15 -26.25 4.96
CA ALA A 50 2.80 -26.17 4.39
C ALA A 50 2.79 -25.98 2.86
N HIS A 51 3.85 -25.40 2.29
CA HIS A 51 3.86 -24.95 0.88
C HIS A 51 5.04 -25.47 0.06
N GLN A 52 5.94 -26.27 0.63
CA GLN A 52 7.07 -26.89 -0.09
C GLN A 52 7.18 -28.38 0.22
N ASP A 53 8.36 -28.86 0.62
CA ASP A 53 8.72 -30.27 0.70
C ASP A 53 8.69 -30.85 2.12
N GLY A 54 8.40 -30.03 3.14
CA GLY A 54 8.31 -30.50 4.53
C GLY A 54 9.65 -30.77 5.20
N ASP A 55 10.78 -30.51 4.53
CA ASP A 55 12.12 -30.75 5.06
C ASP A 55 12.77 -29.44 5.52
N LEU A 56 12.69 -29.18 6.82
CA LEU A 56 13.22 -27.95 7.44
C LEU A 56 14.75 -27.88 7.39
N GLY A 57 15.43 -29.02 7.19
CA GLY A 57 16.89 -29.10 7.09
C GLY A 57 17.41 -29.02 5.66
N ARG A 58 16.55 -29.04 4.63
CA ARG A 58 16.99 -28.99 3.23
C ARG A 58 16.63 -27.66 2.58
N TRP A 59 17.66 -26.85 2.29
CA TRP A 59 17.50 -25.53 1.70
C TRP A 59 18.31 -25.36 0.43
N ARG A 60 17.64 -24.90 -0.63
CA ARG A 60 18.28 -24.48 -1.88
C ARG A 60 18.12 -22.98 -2.08
N LEU A 61 19.01 -22.36 -2.87
CA LEU A 61 18.90 -20.94 -3.25
C LEU A 61 17.55 -20.66 -3.94
N ALA A 62 17.03 -21.62 -4.71
CA ALA A 62 15.69 -21.52 -5.30
C ALA A 62 14.57 -21.44 -4.24
N ASP A 63 14.71 -22.20 -3.14
CA ASP A 63 13.74 -22.16 -2.03
C ASP A 63 13.79 -20.81 -1.33
N VAL A 64 15.00 -20.32 -1.05
CA VAL A 64 15.22 -18.99 -0.44
C VAL A 64 14.57 -17.90 -1.31
N ARG A 65 14.81 -17.93 -2.63
CA ARG A 65 14.22 -16.97 -3.56
C ARG A 65 12.69 -17.02 -3.53
N ARG A 66 12.07 -18.20 -3.58
CA ARG A 66 10.60 -18.33 -3.56
C ARG A 66 10.01 -17.89 -2.22
N CYS A 67 10.61 -18.32 -1.11
CA CYS A 67 10.18 -17.92 0.23
C CYS A 67 10.17 -16.39 0.34
N LEU A 68 11.30 -15.78 -0.01
CA LEU A 68 11.53 -14.35 0.16
C LEU A 68 10.74 -13.53 -0.85
N LEU A 69 10.69 -13.89 -2.13
CA LEU A 69 10.08 -13.02 -3.16
C LEU A 69 8.61 -13.33 -3.47
N GLU A 70 8.09 -14.50 -3.06
CA GLU A 70 6.73 -14.91 -3.42
C GLU A 70 5.82 -15.10 -2.20
N HIS A 71 6.31 -15.70 -1.12
CA HIS A 71 5.49 -16.03 0.04
C HIS A 71 5.48 -14.94 1.10
N LEU A 72 6.65 -14.59 1.65
CA LEU A 72 6.77 -13.60 2.72
C LEU A 72 6.18 -12.24 2.34
N PRO A 73 6.34 -11.71 1.10
CA PRO A 73 5.72 -10.46 0.69
C PRO A 73 4.19 -10.45 0.85
N ARG A 74 3.53 -11.56 0.48
CA ARG A 74 2.06 -11.70 0.56
C ARG A 74 1.60 -11.86 2.00
N GLN A 75 2.31 -12.68 2.78
CA GLN A 75 1.99 -12.91 4.18
C GLN A 75 2.16 -11.61 4.99
N LEU A 76 3.25 -10.89 4.75
CA LEU A 76 3.57 -9.64 5.43
C LEU A 76 2.65 -8.50 4.98
N ALA A 77 2.30 -8.41 3.69
CA ALA A 77 1.33 -7.43 3.19
C ALA A 77 -0.05 -7.48 3.87
N ALA A 78 -0.40 -8.59 4.53
CA ALA A 78 -1.70 -8.79 5.14
C ALA A 78 -1.81 -8.36 6.62
N GLY A 79 -0.72 -8.05 7.33
CA GLY A 79 -0.79 -7.87 8.79
C GLY A 79 0.37 -7.15 9.48
N GLN A 80 0.80 -5.98 9.02
CA GLN A 80 2.00 -5.32 9.60
C GLN A 80 1.71 -4.39 10.79
N ASP A 81 2.57 -4.53 11.81
CA ASP A 81 2.91 -3.44 12.74
C ASP A 81 3.67 -2.34 11.96
N PRO A 82 3.14 -1.10 11.90
CA PRO A 82 3.74 0.04 11.18
C PRO A 82 5.18 0.39 11.61
N ARG A 83 5.66 -0.13 12.74
CA ARG A 83 6.94 0.24 13.36
C ARG A 83 8.12 -0.62 12.89
N LEU A 84 7.88 -1.67 12.11
CA LEU A 84 8.92 -2.54 11.58
C LEU A 84 9.26 -2.11 10.14
N ASP A 85 10.54 -1.85 9.87
CA ASP A 85 11.07 -1.76 8.50
C ASP A 85 11.23 -3.18 7.94
N PRO A 86 10.28 -3.69 7.15
CA PRO A 86 10.28 -5.09 6.74
C PRO A 86 11.31 -5.32 5.64
N ALA A 87 11.53 -4.32 4.77
CA ALA A 87 12.42 -4.41 3.62
C ALA A 87 13.87 -4.67 4.07
N GLY A 88 14.33 -3.97 5.11
CA GLY A 88 15.65 -4.19 5.68
C GLY A 88 15.75 -5.40 6.62
N ARG A 89 14.70 -5.69 7.40
CA ARG A 89 14.75 -6.68 8.49
C ARG A 89 14.47 -8.12 8.03
N VAL A 90 13.53 -8.33 7.12
CA VAL A 90 13.09 -9.67 6.71
C VAL A 90 14.22 -10.45 6.01
N PRO A 91 14.94 -9.91 5.02
CA PRO A 91 16.05 -10.62 4.39
C PRO A 91 17.17 -10.97 5.39
N ARG A 92 17.46 -10.08 6.35
CA ARG A 92 18.45 -10.32 7.40
C ARG A 92 18.03 -11.41 8.36
N THR A 93 16.76 -11.42 8.75
CA THR A 93 16.23 -12.48 9.62
C THR A 93 16.26 -13.84 8.91
N VAL A 94 15.90 -13.91 7.63
CA VAL A 94 16.00 -15.16 6.84
C VAL A 94 17.46 -15.62 6.73
N ALA A 95 18.40 -14.70 6.47
CA ALA A 95 19.83 -14.99 6.49
C ALA A 95 20.30 -15.54 7.84
N ALA A 96 19.85 -14.93 8.95
CA ALA A 96 20.16 -15.36 10.30
C ALA A 96 19.59 -16.75 10.62
N VAL A 97 18.37 -17.07 10.15
CA VAL A 97 17.79 -18.42 10.29
C VAL A 97 18.64 -19.46 9.56
N LEU A 98 19.08 -19.17 8.33
CA LEU A 98 19.91 -20.08 7.55
C LEU A 98 21.30 -20.25 8.16
N GLU A 99 21.87 -19.18 8.72
CA GLU A 99 23.12 -19.23 9.48
C GLU A 99 22.98 -20.05 10.76
N PHE A 100 21.88 -19.89 11.49
CA PHE A 100 21.56 -20.72 12.66
C PHE A 100 21.49 -22.21 12.31
N LEU A 101 20.78 -22.57 11.23
CA LEU A 101 20.69 -23.96 10.79
C LEU A 101 22.06 -24.53 10.41
N ALA A 102 22.92 -23.72 9.77
CA ALA A 102 24.28 -24.11 9.44
C ALA A 102 25.15 -24.30 10.70
N ASP A 103 25.15 -23.31 11.61
CA ASP A 103 25.92 -23.31 12.86
C ASP A 103 25.55 -24.47 13.77
N GLN A 104 24.28 -24.86 13.81
CA GLN A 104 23.79 -25.99 14.61
C GLN A 104 23.90 -27.34 13.89
N ALA A 105 24.53 -27.38 12.71
CA ALA A 105 24.63 -28.58 11.86
C ALA A 105 23.25 -29.25 11.58
N LEU A 106 22.22 -28.41 11.41
CA LEU A 106 20.85 -28.85 11.10
C LEU A 106 20.57 -28.88 9.59
N LEU A 107 21.46 -28.32 8.77
CA LEU A 107 21.39 -28.43 7.31
C LEU A 107 21.77 -29.84 6.84
N THR A 108 20.96 -30.39 5.94
CA THR A 108 21.22 -31.67 5.29
C THR A 108 22.29 -31.54 4.19
N PRO A 109 22.99 -32.63 3.83
CA PRO A 109 23.99 -32.62 2.74
C PRO A 109 23.44 -32.22 1.36
N ASP A 110 22.12 -32.34 1.15
CA ASP A 110 21.45 -31.97 -0.10
C ASP A 110 21.12 -30.46 -0.20
N SER A 111 21.51 -29.68 0.81
CA SER A 111 21.36 -28.22 0.82
C SER A 111 22.48 -27.55 0.03
N ASP A 112 22.20 -26.35 -0.48
CA ASP A 112 23.28 -25.48 -0.97
C ASP A 112 24.21 -25.07 0.17
N PRO A 113 25.47 -24.67 -0.10
CA PRO A 113 26.44 -24.32 0.95
C PRO A 113 25.90 -23.26 1.90
N GLY A 114 26.05 -23.46 3.22
CA GLY A 114 25.53 -22.56 4.25
C GLY A 114 25.94 -21.10 4.05
N THR A 115 27.18 -20.85 3.62
CA THR A 115 27.67 -19.49 3.31
C THR A 115 26.90 -18.82 2.16
N ALA A 116 26.52 -19.59 1.13
CA ALA A 116 25.71 -19.09 0.03
C ALA A 116 24.26 -18.86 0.48
N LEU A 117 23.70 -19.77 1.27
CA LEU A 117 22.36 -19.63 1.85
C LEU A 117 22.25 -18.40 2.76
N THR A 118 23.30 -18.03 3.50
CA THR A 118 23.29 -16.83 4.36
C THR A 118 23.48 -15.54 3.57
N ALA A 119 24.31 -15.51 2.53
CA ALA A 119 24.54 -14.31 1.71
C ALA A 119 23.36 -13.98 0.80
N TYR A 120 22.73 -14.99 0.20
CA TYR A 120 21.76 -14.79 -0.88
C TYR A 120 20.48 -14.02 -0.49
N PRO A 121 19.86 -14.19 0.70
CA PRO A 121 18.75 -13.34 1.12
C PRO A 121 19.13 -11.86 1.11
N LEU A 122 20.34 -11.51 1.52
CA LEU A 122 20.81 -10.12 1.58
C LEU A 122 20.97 -9.52 0.17
N GLU A 123 21.41 -10.31 -0.80
CA GLU A 123 21.50 -9.92 -2.22
C GLU A 123 20.12 -9.68 -2.83
N LEU A 124 19.08 -10.33 -2.30
CA LEU A 124 17.71 -10.19 -2.76
C LEU A 124 16.94 -9.05 -2.08
N ALA A 125 17.57 -8.24 -1.21
CA ALA A 125 16.87 -7.21 -0.43
C ALA A 125 16.07 -6.20 -1.30
N ASP A 126 16.67 -5.66 -2.36
CA ASP A 126 15.98 -4.70 -3.26
C ASP A 126 14.83 -5.37 -4.04
N GLN A 127 15.02 -6.63 -4.44
CA GLN A 127 13.97 -7.43 -5.10
C GLN A 127 12.84 -7.75 -4.12
N PHE A 128 13.16 -8.02 -2.86
CA PHE A 128 12.20 -8.25 -1.79
C PHE A 128 11.37 -7.00 -1.52
N GLU A 129 12.00 -5.83 -1.42
CA GLU A 129 11.29 -4.55 -1.28
C GLU A 129 10.32 -4.34 -2.43
N THR A 130 10.77 -4.56 -3.67
CA THR A 130 9.92 -4.49 -4.86
C THR A 130 8.75 -5.47 -4.79
N ALA A 131 9.00 -6.73 -4.42
CA ALA A 131 7.97 -7.77 -4.30
C ALA A 131 6.98 -7.47 -3.16
N LEU A 132 7.46 -6.97 -2.02
CA LEU A 132 6.64 -6.54 -0.89
C LEU A 132 5.72 -5.40 -1.31
N HIS A 133 6.24 -4.38 -2.00
CA HIS A 133 5.44 -3.30 -2.54
C HIS A 133 4.38 -3.78 -3.53
N ALA A 134 4.72 -4.75 -4.40
CA ALA A 134 3.78 -5.33 -5.34
C ALA A 134 2.70 -6.20 -4.67
N ALA A 135 3.03 -6.88 -3.57
CA ALA A 135 2.12 -7.74 -2.83
C ALA A 135 1.15 -6.98 -1.91
N ARG A 136 1.42 -5.69 -1.62
CA ARG A 136 0.54 -4.87 -0.80
C ARG A 136 -0.85 -4.78 -1.43
N ARG A 137 -1.86 -5.11 -0.63
CA ARG A 137 -3.26 -4.89 -1.01
C ARG A 137 -3.43 -3.39 -1.30
N THR A 138 -3.93 -3.10 -2.49
CA THR A 138 -4.19 -1.74 -2.93
C THR A 138 -5.64 -1.36 -2.65
N LEU A 139 -5.85 -0.20 -2.04
CA LEU A 139 -7.14 0.42 -1.80
C LEU A 139 -7.28 1.65 -2.69
N GLY A 140 -8.41 1.80 -3.37
CA GLY A 140 -8.68 2.91 -4.28
C GLY A 140 -8.97 2.46 -5.72
N PRO A 141 -9.00 3.41 -6.69
CA PRO A 141 -8.53 4.79 -6.58
C PRO A 141 -9.34 5.67 -5.61
N VAL A 142 -8.67 6.31 -4.63
CA VAL A 142 -9.29 7.22 -3.66
C VAL A 142 -9.17 8.66 -4.10
N ARG A 143 -10.30 9.36 -4.28
CA ARG A 143 -10.31 10.80 -4.51
C ARG A 143 -9.84 11.55 -3.26
N LEU A 144 -8.76 12.32 -3.39
CA LEU A 144 -8.40 13.33 -2.42
C LEU A 144 -9.13 14.66 -2.72
N PRO A 145 -9.72 15.31 -1.70
CA PRO A 145 -10.21 16.67 -1.82
C PRO A 145 -9.07 17.65 -2.09
N ALA A 146 -9.42 18.85 -2.55
CA ALA A 146 -8.45 19.90 -2.80
C ALA A 146 -7.81 20.40 -1.49
N GLU A 147 -6.59 20.92 -1.55
CA GLU A 147 -5.85 21.34 -0.36
C GLU A 147 -6.60 22.43 0.42
N HIS A 148 -7.22 23.37 -0.28
CA HIS A 148 -8.00 24.44 0.35
C HIS A 148 -9.23 23.90 1.10
N GLU A 149 -9.90 22.87 0.60
CA GLU A 149 -11.02 22.20 1.28
C GLU A 149 -10.52 21.46 2.53
N CYS A 150 -9.37 20.79 2.42
CA CYS A 150 -8.72 20.13 3.54
C CYS A 150 -8.35 21.15 4.64
N ARG A 151 -7.75 22.29 4.27
CA ARG A 151 -7.42 23.39 5.20
C ARG A 151 -8.66 23.95 5.89
N ALA A 152 -9.74 24.18 5.14
CA ALA A 152 -11.00 24.69 5.68
C ALA A 152 -11.69 23.67 6.61
N ALA A 153 -11.63 22.38 6.31
CA ALA A 153 -12.10 21.33 7.21
C ALA A 153 -11.25 21.24 8.49
N ALA A 154 -9.92 21.26 8.34
CA ALA A 154 -8.99 21.21 9.46
C ALA A 154 -9.14 22.39 10.43
N ALA A 155 -9.33 23.60 9.90
CA ALA A 155 -9.54 24.80 10.71
C ALA A 155 -10.82 24.76 11.55
N ARG A 156 -11.78 23.90 11.18
CA ARG A 156 -13.05 23.70 11.89
C ARG A 156 -13.02 22.53 12.88
N ALA A 157 -11.87 21.87 13.07
CA ALA A 157 -11.73 20.77 14.02
C ALA A 157 -12.12 21.22 15.46
N PRO A 158 -13.16 20.64 16.07
CA PRO A 158 -13.66 21.09 17.38
C PRO A 158 -12.60 21.14 18.48
N VAL A 159 -11.68 20.18 18.48
CA VAL A 159 -10.61 20.07 19.49
C VAL A 159 -9.63 21.25 19.46
N LEU A 160 -9.49 21.95 18.34
CA LEU A 160 -8.67 23.16 18.28
C LEU A 160 -9.21 24.26 19.21
N ALA A 161 -10.53 24.41 19.29
CA ALA A 161 -11.16 25.34 20.21
C ALA A 161 -11.00 24.89 21.67
N VAL A 162 -11.08 23.59 21.94
CA VAL A 162 -10.80 23.00 23.26
C VAL A 162 -9.38 23.31 23.70
N PHE A 163 -8.39 23.06 22.84
CA PHE A 163 -6.98 23.33 23.14
C PHE A 163 -6.70 24.83 23.29
N ALA A 164 -7.35 25.69 22.51
CA ALA A 164 -7.27 27.14 22.69
C ALA A 164 -7.75 27.57 24.09
N ARG A 165 -8.91 27.06 24.54
CA ARG A 165 -9.43 27.33 25.89
C ARG A 165 -8.53 26.82 27.00
N LEU A 166 -7.95 25.62 26.83
CA LEU A 166 -6.96 25.10 27.79
C LEU A 166 -5.73 26.00 27.87
N ARG A 167 -5.20 26.45 26.73
CA ARG A 167 -4.05 27.37 26.68
C ARG A 167 -4.37 28.72 27.32
N GLU A 168 -5.55 29.27 27.09
CA GLU A 168 -6.01 30.50 27.76
C GLU A 168 -6.12 30.31 29.28
N PHE A 169 -6.64 29.16 29.72
CA PHE A 169 -6.79 28.85 31.14
C PHE A 169 -5.43 28.78 31.85
N PHE A 170 -4.46 28.07 31.27
CA PHE A 170 -3.11 27.90 31.83
C PHE A 170 -2.14 29.05 31.51
N GLY A 171 -2.51 29.96 30.60
CA GLY A 171 -1.73 31.15 30.26
C GLY A 171 -1.77 32.26 31.32
N VAL A 172 -2.67 32.14 32.31
CA VAL A 172 -2.78 33.11 33.42
C VAL A 172 -1.78 32.75 34.53
N PRO A 173 -0.85 33.65 34.90
CA PRO A 173 0.11 33.41 35.97
C PRO A 173 -0.57 33.00 37.28
N GLY A 174 -0.05 31.95 37.94
CA GLY A 174 -0.55 31.47 39.23
C GLY A 174 -1.60 30.35 39.17
N ARG A 175 -2.07 29.97 37.97
CA ARG A 175 -2.93 28.78 37.77
C ARG A 175 -2.08 27.53 37.52
N GLY A 176 -1.38 27.09 38.57
CA GLY A 176 -0.60 25.85 38.57
C GLY A 176 -1.42 24.64 39.01
N LEU A 177 -0.94 23.45 38.67
CA LEU A 177 -1.47 22.21 39.21
C LEU A 177 -0.89 21.99 40.62
N VAL A 178 -1.68 21.39 41.52
CA VAL A 178 -1.23 20.94 42.84
C VAL A 178 -0.96 19.44 42.74
N ASP A 179 0.27 19.02 43.04
CA ASP A 179 0.73 17.62 42.88
C ASP A 179 0.56 17.03 41.47
N GLY A 180 0.56 17.89 40.45
CA GLY A 180 0.35 17.50 39.05
C GLY A 180 -1.11 17.26 38.69
N GLN A 181 -2.06 17.68 39.53
CA GLN A 181 -3.50 17.62 39.27
C GLN A 181 -4.14 19.00 39.47
N PRO A 182 -5.21 19.35 38.73
CA PRO A 182 -5.91 20.61 38.95
C PRO A 182 -6.58 20.58 40.34
N THR A 183 -6.67 21.73 41.00
CA THR A 183 -7.43 21.81 42.26
C THR A 183 -8.89 21.43 42.02
N PRO A 184 -9.66 20.92 43.01
CA PRO A 184 -11.07 20.60 42.79
C PRO A 184 -11.89 21.77 42.22
N ALA A 185 -11.57 23.00 42.61
CA ALA A 185 -12.19 24.21 42.08
C ALA A 185 -11.82 24.46 40.61
N ASP A 186 -10.56 24.23 40.24
CA ASP A 186 -10.11 24.38 38.85
C ASP A 186 -10.56 23.23 37.95
N THR A 187 -10.65 22.01 38.47
CA THR A 187 -11.28 20.86 37.80
C THR A 187 -12.72 21.18 37.42
N ALA A 188 -13.53 21.69 38.36
CA ALA A 188 -14.90 22.08 38.08
C ALA A 188 -15.00 23.19 37.01
N ARG A 189 -14.09 24.17 37.06
CA ARG A 189 -13.99 25.23 36.05
C ARG A 189 -13.57 24.71 34.68
N LEU A 190 -12.59 23.82 34.62
CA LEU A 190 -12.10 23.21 33.38
C LEU A 190 -13.19 22.35 32.73
N LEU A 191 -13.87 21.51 33.50
CA LEU A 191 -15.01 20.72 32.99
C LEU A 191 -16.10 21.63 32.41
N ALA A 192 -16.48 22.69 33.12
CA ALA A 192 -17.45 23.68 32.63
C ALA A 192 -16.96 24.42 31.36
N LEU A 193 -15.68 24.81 31.32
CA LEU A 193 -15.06 25.50 30.18
C LEU A 193 -15.04 24.64 28.90
N LEU A 194 -14.82 23.34 29.09
CA LEU A 194 -14.75 22.36 28.02
C LEU A 194 -16.13 21.79 27.64
N GLY A 195 -17.17 22.08 28.42
CA GLY A 195 -18.50 21.50 28.24
C GLY A 195 -18.54 20.00 28.52
N LEU A 196 -17.63 19.51 29.38
CA LEU A 196 -17.53 18.09 29.74
C LEU A 196 -18.36 17.79 30.99
N SER A 197 -18.96 16.60 31.01
CA SER A 197 -19.77 16.14 32.14
C SER A 197 -18.89 15.78 33.34
N PRO A 198 -19.20 16.28 34.56
CA PRO A 198 -18.40 15.99 35.75
C PRO A 198 -18.49 14.54 36.24
N GLY A 199 -19.39 13.73 35.66
CA GLY A 199 -19.58 12.32 36.01
C GLY A 199 -18.72 11.34 35.23
N GLU A 200 -17.91 11.79 34.26
CA GLU A 200 -17.05 10.91 33.47
C GLU A 200 -15.60 10.91 34.04
N PRO A 201 -15.22 9.89 34.83
CA PRO A 201 -13.87 9.82 35.38
C PRO A 201 -12.82 9.73 34.27
N GLY A 202 -11.72 10.48 34.43
CA GLY A 202 -10.58 10.47 33.51
C GLY A 202 -10.77 11.26 32.20
N VAL A 203 -11.94 11.87 31.96
CA VAL A 203 -12.16 12.66 30.73
C VAL A 203 -11.27 13.91 30.69
N LEU A 204 -11.13 14.62 31.82
CA LEU A 204 -10.27 15.81 31.89
C LEU A 204 -8.79 15.42 31.75
N ASP A 205 -8.37 14.34 32.42
CA ASP A 205 -7.00 13.81 32.33
C ASP A 205 -6.64 13.48 30.87
N LEU A 206 -7.55 12.81 30.15
CA LEU A 206 -7.38 12.53 28.74
C LEU A 206 -7.13 13.81 27.92
N TYR A 207 -7.94 14.86 28.10
CA TYR A 207 -7.75 16.10 27.33
C TYR A 207 -6.48 16.86 27.69
N LEU A 208 -6.06 16.84 28.97
CA LEU A 208 -4.80 17.44 29.39
C LEU A 208 -3.60 16.70 28.80
N GLN A 209 -3.60 15.37 28.89
CA GLN A 209 -2.55 14.51 28.37
C GLN A 209 -2.50 14.54 26.84
N TRP A 210 -3.67 14.62 26.18
CA TRP A 210 -3.76 14.79 24.74
C TRP A 210 -3.24 16.16 24.28
N ALA A 211 -3.58 17.23 25.00
CA ALA A 211 -3.07 18.57 24.70
C ALA A 211 -1.56 18.68 24.94
N GLU A 212 -1.02 18.00 25.96
CA GLU A 212 0.42 17.86 26.18
C GLU A 212 1.08 17.11 25.02
N GLU A 213 0.62 15.90 24.70
CA GLU A 213 1.22 15.05 23.67
C GLU A 213 1.15 15.71 22.28
N ALA A 214 0.07 16.44 22.00
CA ALA A 214 -0.02 17.24 20.78
C ALA A 214 1.00 18.40 20.78
N GLY A 215 1.41 18.86 21.97
CA GLY A 215 2.30 20.00 22.21
C GLY A 215 1.57 21.34 22.26
N ALA A 216 0.28 21.33 22.61
CA ALA A 216 -0.49 22.55 22.91
C ALA A 216 -0.19 23.07 24.33
N LEU A 217 0.13 22.14 25.22
CA LEU A 217 0.53 22.39 26.61
C LEU A 217 1.93 21.79 26.85
N VAL A 218 2.67 22.34 27.82
CA VAL A 218 3.97 21.84 28.25
C VAL A 218 4.02 21.80 29.77
N TRP A 219 4.56 20.72 30.32
CA TRP A 219 4.84 20.59 31.74
C TRP A 219 6.21 21.18 32.08
N GLN A 220 6.23 22.05 33.09
CA GLN A 220 7.46 22.62 33.63
C GLN A 220 7.98 21.81 34.82
N GLN A 221 9.26 22.00 35.17
CA GLN A 221 9.96 21.28 36.24
C GLN A 221 9.27 21.37 37.62
N ASN A 222 8.43 22.38 37.84
CA ASN A 222 7.63 22.56 39.06
C ASN A 222 6.22 21.92 38.98
N ARG A 223 5.96 21.02 38.01
CA ARG A 223 4.66 20.40 37.74
C ARG A 223 3.56 21.40 37.38
N SER A 224 3.91 22.62 36.97
CA SER A 224 2.97 23.55 36.37
C SER A 224 2.80 23.26 34.88
N VAL A 225 1.60 23.51 34.37
CA VAL A 225 1.29 23.39 32.94
C VAL A 225 1.20 24.80 32.37
N VAL A 226 1.87 25.02 31.24
CA VAL A 226 1.83 26.30 30.51
C VAL A 226 1.44 26.07 29.07
N ALA A 227 0.92 27.12 28.42
CA ALA A 227 0.69 27.11 26.99
C ALA A 227 2.03 26.99 26.24
N ALA A 228 2.12 26.05 25.30
CA ALA A 228 3.32 25.89 24.48
C ALA A 228 3.52 27.12 23.57
N PRO A 229 4.75 27.68 23.47
CA PRO A 229 5.01 28.83 22.60
C PRO A 229 4.91 28.47 21.11
N ASP A 230 5.33 27.26 20.74
CA ASP A 230 5.44 26.78 19.35
C ASP A 230 4.23 25.95 18.89
N TRP A 231 3.09 26.02 19.59
CA TRP A 231 1.87 25.36 19.15
C TRP A 231 1.42 25.96 17.81
N PRO A 232 1.37 25.19 16.71
CA PRO A 232 0.97 25.72 15.40
C PRO A 232 -0.46 26.27 15.52
N PRO A 233 -0.64 27.60 15.50
CA PRO A 233 -1.97 28.17 15.54
C PRO A 233 -2.60 28.08 14.14
N ALA A 234 -3.76 28.74 13.98
CA ALA A 234 -4.55 28.86 12.74
C ALA A 234 -3.79 29.12 11.42
N ALA A 235 -2.51 29.49 11.48
CA ALA A 235 -1.62 29.64 10.33
C ALA A 235 -1.41 28.33 9.54
N ASP A 236 -1.41 27.16 10.20
CA ASP A 236 -1.30 25.86 9.51
C ASP A 236 -2.23 24.79 10.12
N PRO A 237 -3.53 24.84 9.78
CA PRO A 237 -4.53 23.95 10.39
C PRO A 237 -4.31 22.47 10.02
N LEU A 238 -3.69 22.18 8.86
CA LEU A 238 -3.39 20.80 8.47
C LEU A 238 -2.34 20.18 9.39
N ARG A 239 -1.24 20.89 9.63
CA ARG A 239 -0.20 20.43 10.56
C ARG A 239 -0.73 20.31 11.99
N ALA A 240 -1.65 21.18 12.41
CA ALA A 240 -2.28 21.08 13.71
C ALA A 240 -3.10 19.79 13.83
N VAL A 241 -3.98 19.49 12.87
CA VAL A 241 -4.75 18.23 12.85
C VAL A 241 -3.84 17.00 12.83
N ASP A 242 -2.76 17.03 12.04
CA ASP A 242 -1.80 15.92 11.98
C ASP A 242 -1.20 15.60 13.34
N ARG A 243 -0.78 16.63 14.10
CA ARG A 243 -0.23 16.48 15.45
C ARG A 243 -1.29 15.98 16.43
N ILE A 244 -2.51 16.52 16.35
CA ILE A 244 -3.61 16.18 17.24
C ILE A 244 -4.02 14.72 17.06
N VAL A 245 -4.15 14.25 15.82
CA VAL A 245 -4.50 12.85 15.54
C VAL A 245 -3.37 11.92 15.98
N ALA A 246 -2.10 12.25 15.68
CA ALA A 246 -0.97 11.46 16.13
C ALA A 246 -0.93 11.35 17.66
N ALA A 247 -1.16 12.46 18.37
CA ALA A 247 -1.21 12.51 19.81
C ALA A 247 -2.39 11.72 20.39
N LEU A 248 -3.57 11.77 19.75
CA LEU A 248 -4.72 10.97 20.16
C LEU A 248 -4.37 9.48 20.14
N LEU A 249 -3.77 9.00 19.05
CA LEU A 249 -3.37 7.60 18.91
C LEU A 249 -2.25 7.20 19.88
N ALA A 250 -1.36 8.14 20.23
CA ALA A 250 -0.29 7.90 21.19
C ALA A 250 -0.81 7.80 22.64
N VAL A 251 -1.79 8.63 23.02
CA VAL A 251 -2.40 8.62 24.35
C VAL A 251 -3.28 7.40 24.59
N GLN A 252 -3.78 6.74 23.54
CA GLN A 252 -4.65 5.55 23.68
C GLN A 252 -5.90 5.89 24.52
N PRO A 253 -6.86 6.64 23.94
CA PRO A 253 -7.89 7.34 24.69
C PRO A 253 -8.88 6.40 25.40
N THR A 254 -9.15 5.22 24.85
CA THR A 254 -10.02 4.25 25.53
C THR A 254 -9.26 3.58 26.67
N ALA A 255 -7.98 3.26 26.49
CA ALA A 255 -7.15 2.66 27.54
C ALA A 255 -6.92 3.62 28.72
N THR A 256 -6.69 4.90 28.45
CA THR A 256 -6.45 5.93 29.48
C THR A 256 -7.65 6.15 30.41
N ARG A 257 -8.88 5.87 29.94
CA ARG A 257 -10.10 6.00 30.77
C ARG A 257 -10.40 4.78 31.64
N HIS A 258 -9.83 3.61 31.35
CA HIS A 258 -10.15 2.36 32.04
C HIS A 258 -9.01 1.93 32.96
N ARG A 259 -9.34 1.38 34.14
CA ARG A 259 -8.36 0.73 35.01
C ARG A 259 -8.18 -0.75 34.58
N GLU A 260 -7.03 -1.35 34.91
CA GLU A 260 -6.81 -2.80 34.77
C GLU A 260 -7.96 -3.60 35.43
N PRO A 261 -8.42 -4.74 34.84
CA PRO A 261 -7.83 -5.50 33.72
C PRO A 261 -8.35 -5.13 32.32
N ASP A 262 -9.20 -4.11 32.19
CA ASP A 262 -9.82 -3.75 30.90
C ASP A 262 -8.84 -3.08 29.92
N SER A 263 -7.59 -2.80 30.35
CA SER A 263 -6.59 -2.04 29.59
C SER A 263 -6.15 -2.70 28.29
N ALA A 264 -6.13 -4.04 28.21
CA ALA A 264 -5.69 -4.77 27.03
C ALA A 264 -6.73 -4.66 25.90
N LEU A 265 -8.01 -4.85 26.22
CA LEU A 265 -9.12 -4.69 25.28
C LEU A 265 -9.25 -3.24 24.81
N SER A 266 -9.11 -2.28 25.72
CA SER A 266 -9.14 -0.87 25.33
C SER A 266 -7.96 -0.50 24.41
N ARG A 267 -6.74 -0.98 24.71
CA ARG A 267 -5.58 -0.79 23.81
C ARG A 267 -5.81 -1.40 22.43
N PHE A 268 -6.45 -2.57 22.34
CA PHE A 268 -6.83 -3.17 21.08
C PHE A 268 -7.79 -2.26 20.29
N VAL A 269 -8.81 -1.69 20.96
CA VAL A 269 -9.72 -0.72 20.32
C VAL A 269 -8.99 0.52 19.83
N ASP A 270 -8.10 1.11 20.63
CA ASP A 270 -7.31 2.29 20.23
C ASP A 270 -6.43 1.98 19.00
N GLN A 271 -5.88 0.77 18.92
CA GLN A 271 -5.09 0.31 17.78
C GLN A 271 -5.94 0.04 16.52
N ALA A 272 -7.25 -0.09 16.65
CA ALA A 272 -8.16 -0.28 15.52
C ALA A 272 -8.41 1.00 14.70
N ALA A 273 -8.04 2.20 15.19
CA ALA A 273 -8.35 3.47 14.53
C ALA A 273 -7.92 3.53 13.05
N PRO A 274 -6.68 3.16 12.67
CA PRO A 274 -6.28 3.16 11.26
C PRO A 274 -7.10 2.20 10.40
N ARG A 275 -7.54 1.05 10.97
CA ARG A 275 -8.36 0.06 10.28
C ARG A 275 -9.77 0.60 10.04
N LEU A 276 -10.37 1.22 11.05
CA LEU A 276 -11.67 1.90 10.92
C LEU A 276 -11.63 2.97 9.81
N LEU A 277 -10.57 3.77 9.75
CA LEU A 277 -10.40 4.78 8.72
C LEU A 277 -10.17 4.18 7.33
N ALA A 278 -9.50 3.02 7.23
CA ALA A 278 -9.36 2.29 5.97
C ALA A 278 -10.70 1.76 5.45
N GLU A 279 -11.56 1.22 6.33
CA GLU A 279 -12.91 0.78 5.95
C GLU A 279 -13.78 1.95 5.49
N LEU A 280 -13.71 3.09 6.18
CA LEU A 280 -14.40 4.32 5.75
C LEU A 280 -13.90 4.84 4.38
N LEU A 281 -12.60 4.70 4.08
CA LEU A 281 -12.07 5.02 2.76
C LEU A 281 -12.56 4.04 1.69
N ALA A 282 -12.62 2.75 2.02
CA ALA A 282 -13.06 1.70 1.11
C ALA A 282 -14.57 1.78 0.78
N ALA A 283 -15.38 2.26 1.73
CA ALA A 283 -16.82 2.39 1.55
C ALA A 283 -17.20 3.46 0.51
N ASP A 284 -16.35 4.48 0.32
CA ASP A 284 -16.58 5.51 -0.69
C ASP A 284 -15.28 6.09 -1.27
N PRO A 285 -14.60 5.33 -2.15
CA PRO A 285 -13.32 5.75 -2.70
C PRO A 285 -13.48 6.90 -3.71
N HIS A 286 -14.65 7.03 -4.35
CA HIS A 286 -14.87 7.95 -5.47
C HIS A 286 -15.58 9.26 -5.11
N ALA A 287 -16.15 9.42 -3.91
CA ALA A 287 -16.85 10.66 -3.55
C ALA A 287 -15.97 11.89 -3.72
N ALA A 288 -16.27 12.65 -4.78
CA ALA A 288 -15.72 13.97 -5.03
C ALA A 288 -16.30 15.02 -4.08
N ASP A 289 -17.51 14.79 -3.58
CA ASP A 289 -18.19 15.65 -2.61
C ASP A 289 -18.34 14.90 -1.27
N PRO A 290 -17.61 15.29 -0.21
CA PRO A 290 -17.76 14.72 1.12
C PRO A 290 -19.20 14.81 1.68
N ALA A 291 -19.99 15.81 1.27
CA ALA A 291 -21.38 15.94 1.70
C ALA A 291 -22.28 14.86 1.10
N ARG A 292 -21.90 14.32 -0.06
CA ARG A 292 -22.59 13.21 -0.74
C ARG A 292 -21.96 11.85 -0.47
N ALA A 293 -20.88 11.80 0.31
CA ALA A 293 -20.22 10.56 0.62
C ALA A 293 -21.16 9.60 1.38
N VAL A 294 -21.13 8.32 1.04
CA VAL A 294 -21.87 7.28 1.74
C VAL A 294 -21.31 7.14 3.14
N GLY A 295 -22.14 7.37 4.16
CA GLY A 295 -21.76 7.13 5.54
C GLY A 295 -21.77 5.64 5.86
N VAL A 296 -20.83 5.21 6.71
CA VAL A 296 -20.79 3.84 7.21
C VAL A 296 -21.41 3.80 8.59
N ASP A 297 -22.26 2.81 8.83
CA ASP A 297 -22.87 2.58 10.14
C ASP A 297 -21.80 2.25 11.20
N LEU A 298 -21.78 3.00 12.29
CA LEU A 298 -20.87 2.78 13.40
C LEU A 298 -21.05 1.40 14.05
N ASP A 299 -22.25 0.83 14.02
CA ASP A 299 -22.49 -0.50 14.58
C ASP A 299 -21.83 -1.58 13.71
N LEU A 300 -21.81 -1.41 12.38
CA LEU A 300 -21.07 -2.31 11.48
C LEU A 300 -19.55 -2.21 11.71
N LEU A 301 -19.03 -1.00 11.92
CA LEU A 301 -17.63 -0.80 12.27
C LEU A 301 -17.29 -1.42 13.63
N ALA A 302 -18.18 -1.29 14.61
CA ALA A 302 -18.03 -1.91 15.92
C ALA A 302 -18.08 -3.44 15.83
N GLU A 303 -18.96 -4.02 15.02
CA GLU A 303 -19.03 -5.46 14.77
C GLU A 303 -17.74 -6.00 14.17
N LEU A 304 -17.15 -5.29 13.20
CA LEU A 304 -15.88 -5.67 12.60
C LEU A 304 -14.75 -5.74 13.64
N VAL A 305 -14.61 -4.72 14.48
CA VAL A 305 -13.59 -4.69 15.55
C VAL A 305 -13.91 -5.74 16.62
N THR A 306 -15.18 -5.97 16.93
CA THR A 306 -15.62 -7.00 17.88
C THR A 306 -15.25 -8.40 17.38
N ALA A 307 -15.46 -8.69 16.10
CA ALA A 307 -15.08 -9.97 15.52
C ALA A 307 -13.56 -10.21 15.60
N ALA A 308 -12.76 -9.19 15.27
CA ALA A 308 -11.31 -9.27 15.40
C ALA A 308 -10.85 -9.44 16.87
N ALA A 309 -11.50 -8.74 17.81
CA ALA A 309 -11.21 -8.89 19.24
C ALA A 309 -11.60 -10.27 19.80
N LEU A 310 -12.66 -10.91 19.28
CA LEU A 310 -13.06 -12.26 19.69
C LEU A 310 -12.05 -13.32 19.26
N ASP A 311 -11.39 -13.11 18.13
CA ASP A 311 -10.30 -13.97 17.64
C ASP A 311 -9.04 -13.81 18.51
N GLU A 312 -8.68 -12.58 18.86
CA GLU A 312 -7.49 -12.31 19.69
C GLU A 312 -7.69 -12.65 21.19
N PHE A 313 -8.91 -12.45 21.72
CA PHE A 313 -9.24 -12.63 23.13
C PHE A 313 -10.39 -13.63 23.35
N PRO A 314 -10.24 -14.91 22.95
CA PRO A 314 -11.34 -15.88 22.96
C PRO A 314 -11.92 -16.13 24.37
N LEU A 315 -11.09 -16.02 25.41
CA LEU A 315 -11.49 -16.22 26.81
C LEU A 315 -12.27 -15.03 27.40
N LEU A 316 -12.26 -13.86 26.74
CA LEU A 316 -12.90 -12.62 27.23
C LEU A 316 -14.18 -12.27 26.46
N GLY A 317 -14.80 -13.22 25.77
CA GLY A 317 -15.87 -12.94 24.80
C GLY A 317 -17.05 -12.12 25.33
N GLY A 318 -17.44 -12.28 26.61
CA GLY A 318 -18.46 -11.46 27.26
C GLY A 318 -18.03 -10.00 27.47
N GLN A 319 -16.77 -9.77 27.83
CA GLN A 319 -16.21 -8.42 27.96
C GLN A 319 -16.01 -7.78 26.58
N VAL A 320 -15.51 -8.54 25.59
CA VAL A 320 -15.34 -8.07 24.20
C VAL A 320 -16.67 -7.50 23.66
N ARG A 321 -17.75 -8.28 23.71
CA ARG A 321 -19.08 -7.87 23.21
C ARG A 321 -19.66 -6.65 23.94
N ARG A 322 -19.23 -6.39 25.18
CA ARG A 322 -19.69 -5.26 25.99
C ARG A 322 -18.86 -4.00 25.80
N LEU A 323 -17.52 -4.13 25.79
CA LEU A 323 -16.59 -3.02 25.85
C LEU A 323 -16.17 -2.52 24.46
N VAL A 324 -15.99 -3.41 23.49
CA VAL A 324 -15.48 -3.03 22.16
C VAL A 324 -16.43 -2.07 21.43
N PRO A 325 -17.76 -2.32 21.37
CA PRO A 325 -18.66 -1.39 20.69
C PRO A 325 -18.66 0.02 21.30
N ALA A 326 -18.66 0.10 22.64
CA ALA A 326 -18.59 1.39 23.34
C ALA A 326 -17.26 2.12 23.07
N GLY A 327 -16.14 1.39 23.10
CA GLY A 327 -14.83 1.95 22.79
C GLY A 327 -14.72 2.44 21.34
N VAL A 328 -15.28 1.71 20.37
CA VAL A 328 -15.28 2.12 18.96
C VAL A 328 -16.08 3.42 18.76
N ARG A 329 -17.26 3.54 19.39
CA ARG A 329 -18.04 4.80 19.34
C ARG A 329 -17.28 5.96 19.96
N GLN A 330 -16.69 5.75 21.14
CA GLN A 330 -15.87 6.78 21.80
C GLN A 330 -14.68 7.21 20.92
N LEU A 331 -14.00 6.25 20.27
CA LEU A 331 -12.90 6.56 19.36
C LEU A 331 -13.39 7.34 18.13
N ALA A 332 -14.55 7.00 17.57
CA ALA A 332 -15.16 7.73 16.48
C ALA A 332 -15.54 9.17 16.87
N GLU A 333 -16.09 9.38 18.06
CA GLU A 333 -16.38 10.72 18.61
C GLU A 333 -15.10 11.57 18.76
N LEU A 334 -14.01 10.96 19.24
CA LEU A 334 -12.72 11.65 19.38
C LEU A 334 -12.10 11.98 18.02
N LEU A 335 -12.22 11.09 17.03
CA LEU A 335 -11.83 11.38 15.64
C LEU A 335 -12.72 12.47 15.02
N ALA A 336 -14.01 12.53 15.36
CA ALA A 336 -14.89 13.63 14.97
C ALA A 336 -14.48 14.95 15.64
N ALA A 337 -14.06 14.92 16.91
CA ALA A 337 -13.48 16.07 17.59
C ALA A 337 -12.17 16.55 16.94
N CYS A 338 -11.38 15.65 16.34
CA CYS A 338 -10.23 16.00 15.50
C CYS A 338 -10.61 16.64 14.15
N GLY A 339 -11.91 16.66 13.81
CA GLY A 339 -12.39 17.05 12.48
C GLY A 339 -12.12 15.99 11.40
N VAL A 340 -11.71 14.77 11.76
CA VAL A 340 -11.47 13.67 10.81
C VAL A 340 -12.79 13.06 10.34
N LEU A 341 -13.75 12.95 11.26
CA LEU A 341 -15.07 12.40 10.96
C LEU A 341 -16.17 13.44 11.14
N THR A 342 -17.27 13.26 10.42
CA THR A 342 -18.58 13.76 10.83
C THR A 342 -19.45 12.56 11.19
N LEU A 343 -20.11 12.64 12.35
CA LEU A 343 -21.10 11.67 12.78
C LEU A 343 -22.49 12.28 12.56
N THR A 344 -23.40 11.51 11.97
CA THR A 344 -24.77 11.95 11.67
C THR A 344 -25.76 10.86 12.05
N GLY A 345 -26.91 11.24 12.61
CA GLY A 345 -27.91 10.30 13.11
C GLY A 345 -27.87 10.19 14.63
N ALA A 346 -28.49 9.15 15.16
CA ALA A 346 -28.46 8.81 16.58
C ALA A 346 -28.40 7.29 16.71
N PRO A 347 -27.83 6.75 17.81
CA PRO A 347 -27.79 5.31 18.03
C PRO A 347 -29.19 4.68 17.92
N PRO A 348 -29.33 3.52 17.23
CA PRO A 348 -28.26 2.69 16.65
C PRO A 348 -27.83 3.08 15.23
N GLN A 349 -28.51 4.01 14.55
CA GLN A 349 -28.27 4.37 13.15
C GLN A 349 -27.36 5.58 13.01
N GLU A 350 -26.22 5.56 13.70
CA GLU A 350 -25.23 6.63 13.61
C GLU A 350 -24.24 6.34 12.48
N LEU A 351 -24.16 7.25 11.52
CA LEU A 351 -23.31 7.13 10.34
C LEU A 351 -22.05 7.97 10.50
N ALA A 352 -20.89 7.34 10.29
CA ALA A 352 -19.60 8.01 10.21
C ALA A 352 -19.23 8.31 8.75
N ARG A 353 -18.72 9.52 8.51
CA ARG A 353 -18.20 9.97 7.21
C ARG A 353 -16.87 10.67 7.37
N LEU A 354 -15.96 10.44 6.42
CA LEU A 354 -14.70 11.18 6.36
C LEU A 354 -14.94 12.62 5.89
N THR A 355 -14.42 13.58 6.64
CA THR A 355 -14.33 14.98 6.18
C THR A 355 -13.22 15.11 5.11
N PRO A 356 -13.06 16.29 4.46
CA PRO A 356 -11.92 16.52 3.57
C PRO A 356 -10.56 16.24 4.21
N VAL A 357 -10.30 16.80 5.40
CA VAL A 357 -9.06 16.53 6.14
C VAL A 357 -9.01 15.08 6.62
N GLY A 358 -10.18 14.51 6.94
CA GLY A 358 -10.32 13.11 7.32
C GLY A 358 -9.82 12.14 6.27
N ARG A 359 -10.17 12.35 4.99
CA ARG A 359 -9.66 11.54 3.88
C ARG A 359 -8.14 11.56 3.81
N ARG A 360 -7.52 12.74 3.90
CA ARG A 360 -6.05 12.89 3.92
C ARG A 360 -5.41 12.15 5.10
N VAL A 361 -6.00 12.27 6.28
CA VAL A 361 -5.55 11.58 7.50
C VAL A 361 -5.67 10.07 7.32
N ALA A 362 -6.83 9.60 6.85
CA ALA A 362 -7.12 8.20 6.62
C ALA A 362 -6.12 7.59 5.63
N VAL A 363 -5.84 8.24 4.48
CA VAL A 363 -4.87 7.72 3.49
C VAL A 363 -3.53 7.40 4.15
N ARG A 364 -2.96 8.35 4.89
CA ARG A 364 -1.66 8.15 5.55
C ARG A 364 -1.70 7.08 6.64
N LEU A 365 -2.79 6.99 7.40
CA LEU A 365 -2.92 5.97 8.45
C LEU A 365 -3.15 4.58 7.87
N THR A 366 -3.90 4.48 6.77
CA THR A 366 -4.06 3.26 5.97
C THR A 366 -2.73 2.80 5.37
N GLU A 367 -1.91 3.73 4.86
CA GLU A 367 -0.56 3.40 4.39
C GLU A 367 0.36 2.88 5.50
N ARG A 368 0.22 3.41 6.72
CA ARG A 368 0.94 2.89 7.89
C ARG A 368 0.54 1.46 8.26
N LEU A 369 -0.69 1.03 7.96
CA LEU A 369 -1.10 -0.37 8.10
C LEU A 369 -0.45 -1.33 7.09
N GLY A 370 0.39 -0.81 6.19
CA GLY A 370 1.00 -1.59 5.12
C GLY A 370 0.10 -1.76 3.89
N LEU A 371 -1.06 -1.11 3.84
CA LEU A 371 -1.89 -1.06 2.64
C LEU A 371 -1.36 0.00 1.68
N ARG A 372 -1.40 -0.26 0.37
CA ARG A 372 -1.11 0.79 -0.62
C ARG A 372 -2.41 1.54 -0.89
N VAL A 373 -2.41 2.86 -0.81
CA VAL A 373 -3.57 3.66 -1.26
C VAL A 373 -3.28 4.26 -2.61
N LEU A 374 -4.07 3.89 -3.61
CA LEU A 374 -3.99 4.52 -4.91
C LEU A 374 -4.70 5.87 -4.85
N VAL A 375 -3.94 6.95 -4.80
CA VAL A 375 -4.47 8.31 -4.67
C VAL A 375 -4.84 8.89 -6.03
N ARG A 376 -6.07 9.39 -6.12
CA ARG A 376 -6.59 10.20 -7.21
C ARG A 376 -6.65 11.67 -6.76
N PRO A 377 -5.66 12.53 -7.09
CA PRO A 377 -5.61 13.89 -6.57
C PRO A 377 -6.77 14.75 -7.10
N ALA A 378 -7.03 15.89 -6.45
CA ALA A 378 -7.97 16.89 -7.00
C ALA A 378 -7.45 17.35 -8.39
N PRO A 379 -8.27 17.30 -9.46
CA PRO A 379 -7.77 17.53 -10.81
C PRO A 379 -7.08 18.88 -11.01
N ALA A 380 -7.58 19.95 -10.38
CA ALA A 380 -6.99 21.28 -10.49
C ALA A 380 -5.60 21.41 -9.84
N GLU A 381 -5.27 20.52 -8.90
CA GLU A 381 -4.00 20.50 -8.16
C GLU A 381 -3.09 19.34 -8.60
N ALA A 382 -3.54 18.53 -9.55
CA ALA A 382 -2.82 17.36 -10.03
C ALA A 382 -1.62 17.76 -10.92
N THR A 383 -0.55 16.98 -10.83
CA THR A 383 0.53 17.00 -11.81
C THR A 383 0.23 16.03 -12.96
N ALA A 384 0.81 16.29 -14.14
CA ALA A 384 0.73 15.36 -15.27
C ALA A 384 1.26 13.96 -14.91
N GLY A 385 2.29 13.89 -14.05
CA GLY A 385 2.82 12.64 -13.49
C GLY A 385 1.75 11.81 -12.79
N GLN A 386 1.05 12.42 -11.83
CA GLN A 386 -0.02 11.77 -11.06
C GLN A 386 -1.20 11.35 -11.94
N LEU A 387 -1.61 12.18 -12.90
CA LEU A 387 -2.65 11.79 -13.87
C LEU A 387 -2.21 10.59 -14.71
N ALA A 388 -0.95 10.58 -15.13
CA ALA A 388 -0.42 9.51 -15.94
C ALA A 388 -0.19 8.21 -15.13
N ASP A 389 0.00 8.28 -13.81
CA ASP A 389 0.08 7.09 -12.93
C ASP A 389 -1.29 6.38 -12.79
N LEU A 390 -2.39 7.11 -12.97
CA LEU A 390 -3.77 6.60 -12.88
C LEU A 390 -4.27 5.92 -14.17
N VAL A 391 -3.47 5.93 -15.24
CA VAL A 391 -3.83 5.23 -16.49
C VAL A 391 -3.89 3.72 -16.24
N GLY A 392 -4.98 3.10 -16.66
CA GLY A 392 -5.26 1.68 -16.43
C GLY A 392 -5.76 1.36 -15.02
N GLU A 393 -5.77 2.33 -14.11
CA GLU A 393 -6.33 2.18 -12.76
C GLU A 393 -7.74 2.79 -12.63
N LEU A 394 -8.06 3.75 -13.50
CA LEU A 394 -9.37 4.38 -13.60
C LEU A 394 -10.12 3.90 -14.83
N ASP A 395 -11.45 3.96 -14.76
CA ASP A 395 -12.28 3.92 -15.95
C ASP A 395 -11.86 5.05 -16.92
N PRO A 396 -11.74 4.78 -18.24
CA PRO A 396 -11.36 5.77 -19.23
C PRO A 396 -12.17 7.06 -19.18
N ALA A 397 -13.49 6.99 -18.97
CA ALA A 397 -14.35 8.18 -18.93
C ALA A 397 -14.05 9.04 -17.70
N GLU A 398 -13.76 8.41 -16.56
CA GLU A 398 -13.36 9.10 -15.33
C GLU A 398 -12.00 9.78 -15.46
N TRP A 399 -11.02 9.10 -16.07
CA TRP A 399 -9.70 9.68 -16.32
C TRP A 399 -9.80 10.88 -17.28
N LEU A 400 -10.62 10.76 -18.34
CA LEU A 400 -10.88 11.86 -19.27
C LEU A 400 -11.56 13.04 -18.59
N ALA A 401 -12.50 12.79 -17.67
CA ALA A 401 -13.13 13.85 -16.88
C ALA A 401 -12.11 14.60 -16.01
N ASP A 402 -11.18 13.87 -15.38
CA ASP A 402 -10.10 14.48 -14.58
C ASP A 402 -9.17 15.33 -15.44
N VAL A 403 -8.75 14.84 -16.60
CA VAL A 403 -7.86 15.60 -17.49
C VAL A 403 -8.54 16.84 -18.01
N ARG A 404 -9.83 16.78 -18.35
CA ARG A 404 -10.61 17.97 -18.75
C ARG A 404 -10.69 19.00 -17.61
N ALA A 405 -10.89 18.56 -16.37
CA ALA A 405 -10.89 19.45 -15.22
C ALA A 405 -9.49 20.05 -14.94
N TRP A 406 -8.43 19.25 -15.09
CA TRP A 406 -7.04 19.71 -14.98
C TRP A 406 -6.67 20.75 -16.05
N LEU A 407 -7.26 20.65 -17.25
CA LEU A 407 -7.03 21.58 -18.35
C LEU A 407 -7.67 22.96 -18.18
N VAL A 408 -8.60 23.15 -17.22
CA VAL A 408 -9.26 24.43 -17.00
C VAL A 408 -8.21 25.51 -16.70
N GLY A 409 -8.09 26.51 -17.58
CA GLY A 409 -7.13 27.61 -17.46
C GLY A 409 -5.71 27.29 -17.94
N ARG A 410 -5.46 26.12 -18.54
CA ARG A 410 -4.17 25.74 -19.14
C ARG A 410 -4.23 25.87 -20.67
N ALA A 411 -3.06 26.02 -21.29
CA ALA A 411 -2.94 25.95 -22.75
C ALA A 411 -2.74 24.50 -23.20
N ASP A 412 -3.43 24.09 -24.26
CA ASP A 412 -3.48 22.68 -24.70
C ASP A 412 -2.11 22.11 -25.10
N ARG A 413 -1.31 22.88 -25.86
CA ARG A 413 0.00 22.41 -26.35
C ARG A 413 0.97 22.04 -25.21
N PRO A 414 1.29 22.93 -24.25
CA PRO A 414 2.17 22.56 -23.14
C PRO A 414 1.58 21.46 -22.26
N ALA A 415 0.25 21.46 -22.03
CA ALA A 415 -0.39 20.42 -21.23
C ALA A 415 -0.32 19.03 -21.88
N CYS A 416 -0.51 18.96 -23.21
CA CYS A 416 -0.32 17.73 -23.98
C CYS A 416 1.13 17.22 -23.89
N GLN A 417 2.10 18.11 -24.07
CA GLN A 417 3.53 17.77 -23.94
C GLN A 417 3.86 17.24 -22.53
N GLU A 418 3.35 17.89 -21.47
CA GLU A 418 3.55 17.45 -20.08
C GLU A 418 2.99 16.04 -19.84
N LEU A 419 1.78 15.74 -20.33
CA LEU A 419 1.15 14.42 -20.17
C LEU A 419 1.87 13.33 -20.96
N VAL A 420 2.24 13.59 -22.22
CA VAL A 420 3.02 12.64 -23.03
C VAL A 420 4.37 12.35 -22.36
N THR A 421 5.06 13.40 -21.90
CA THR A 421 6.35 13.24 -21.20
C THR A 421 6.18 12.45 -19.90
N ALA A 422 5.11 12.70 -19.14
CA ALA A 422 4.82 11.98 -17.92
C ALA A 422 4.54 10.48 -18.17
N LEU A 423 3.81 10.15 -19.24
CA LEU A 423 3.54 8.77 -19.66
C LEU A 423 4.82 7.98 -19.96
N LEU A 424 5.82 8.65 -20.51
CA LEU A 424 7.07 8.02 -20.98
C LEU A 424 8.15 7.90 -19.89
N ARG A 425 7.84 8.21 -18.62
CA ARG A 425 8.81 8.03 -17.53
C ARG A 425 9.32 6.59 -17.47
N PRO A 426 10.64 6.37 -17.26
CA PRO A 426 11.22 5.03 -17.17
C PRO A 426 10.52 4.16 -16.12
N GLY A 427 10.41 2.86 -16.40
CA GLY A 427 9.81 1.89 -15.49
C GLY A 427 8.29 1.76 -15.58
N ARG A 428 7.62 2.52 -16.45
CA ARG A 428 6.18 2.35 -16.70
C ARG A 428 5.91 1.19 -17.67
N PRO A 429 4.95 0.30 -17.37
CA PRO A 429 4.52 -0.75 -18.28
C PRO A 429 4.16 -0.23 -19.67
N VAL A 430 4.70 -0.85 -20.72
CA VAL A 430 4.48 -0.40 -22.11
C VAL A 430 2.99 -0.38 -22.46
N LEU A 431 2.22 -1.36 -22.02
CA LEU A 431 0.77 -1.39 -22.23
C LEU A 431 0.08 -0.16 -21.62
N ARG A 432 0.48 0.24 -20.40
CA ARG A 432 -0.04 1.44 -19.74
C ARG A 432 0.32 2.71 -20.51
N VAL A 433 1.52 2.79 -21.07
CA VAL A 433 1.95 3.91 -21.92
C VAL A 433 1.07 3.99 -23.17
N LEU A 434 0.89 2.88 -23.90
CA LEU A 434 0.08 2.83 -25.11
C LEU A 434 -1.38 3.23 -24.84
N THR A 435 -2.00 2.68 -23.78
CA THR A 435 -3.34 3.08 -23.34
C THR A 435 -3.39 4.57 -23.02
N GLY A 436 -2.41 5.09 -22.30
CA GLY A 436 -2.33 6.50 -21.94
C GLY A 436 -2.22 7.42 -23.13
N LEU A 437 -1.39 7.08 -24.13
CA LEU A 437 -1.27 7.86 -25.37
C LEU A 437 -2.60 7.92 -26.13
N SER A 438 -3.35 6.81 -26.19
CA SER A 438 -4.68 6.78 -26.81
C SER A 438 -5.69 7.67 -26.05
N LEU A 439 -5.66 7.65 -24.71
CA LEU A 439 -6.49 8.56 -23.91
C LEU A 439 -6.10 10.02 -24.08
N VAL A 440 -4.81 10.32 -24.17
CA VAL A 440 -4.30 11.67 -24.46
C VAL A 440 -4.78 12.13 -25.85
N ALA A 441 -4.71 11.28 -26.87
CA ALA A 441 -5.23 11.65 -28.20
C ALA A 441 -6.75 11.87 -28.21
N ALA A 442 -7.52 11.15 -27.39
CA ALA A 442 -8.95 11.42 -27.23
C ALA A 442 -9.24 12.83 -26.67
N VAL A 443 -8.28 13.46 -25.98
CA VAL A 443 -8.41 14.83 -25.45
C VAL A 443 -7.83 15.86 -26.42
N PHE A 444 -6.63 15.61 -26.95
CA PHE A 444 -5.85 16.61 -27.68
C PHE A 444 -5.83 16.43 -29.21
N GLY A 445 -6.39 15.34 -29.73
CA GLY A 445 -6.44 15.03 -31.16
C GLY A 445 -5.06 15.08 -31.82
N GLU A 446 -4.96 15.82 -32.94
CA GLU A 446 -3.73 15.99 -33.73
C GLU A 446 -2.53 16.52 -32.95
N LEU A 447 -2.75 17.26 -31.85
CA LEU A 447 -1.64 17.71 -30.99
C LEU A 447 -0.92 16.52 -30.35
N ALA A 448 -1.66 15.48 -29.93
CA ALA A 448 -1.06 14.26 -29.39
C ALA A 448 -0.24 13.54 -30.46
N THR A 449 -0.79 13.39 -31.67
CA THR A 449 -0.09 12.79 -32.83
C THR A 449 1.20 13.54 -33.14
N ALA A 450 1.16 14.87 -33.17
CA ALA A 450 2.34 15.71 -33.38
C ALA A 450 3.40 15.52 -32.29
N GLN A 451 2.99 15.41 -31.02
CA GLN A 451 3.92 15.17 -29.90
C GLN A 451 4.54 13.78 -29.95
N VAL A 452 3.76 12.73 -30.24
CA VAL A 452 4.27 11.36 -30.34
C VAL A 452 5.23 11.20 -31.51
N ARG A 453 5.01 11.90 -32.63
CA ARG A 453 5.96 11.92 -33.76
C ARG A 453 7.36 12.43 -33.38
N LEU A 454 7.48 13.32 -32.39
CA LEU A 454 8.78 13.81 -31.90
C LEU A 454 9.60 12.73 -31.16
N LEU A 455 8.97 11.61 -30.80
CA LEU A 455 9.64 10.50 -30.11
C LEU A 455 10.32 9.53 -31.08
N LEU A 456 10.03 9.63 -32.39
CA LEU A 456 10.60 8.77 -33.41
C LEU A 456 12.12 8.95 -33.49
N GLY A 457 12.85 7.85 -33.53
CA GLY A 457 14.32 7.80 -33.50
C GLY A 457 14.93 7.97 -32.10
N GLY A 458 14.12 8.15 -31.07
CA GLY A 458 14.55 8.27 -29.67
C GLY A 458 14.44 6.97 -28.86
N PRO A 459 14.65 7.03 -27.53
CA PRO A 459 14.53 5.87 -26.64
C PRO A 459 13.13 5.25 -26.57
N HIS A 460 12.09 6.01 -26.92
CA HIS A 460 10.70 5.58 -26.94
C HIS A 460 10.19 5.23 -28.35
N ASP A 461 11.12 5.04 -29.31
CA ASP A 461 10.80 4.75 -30.69
C ASP A 461 9.84 3.57 -30.88
N PRO A 462 10.03 2.41 -30.23
CA PRO A 462 9.13 1.27 -30.39
C PRO A 462 7.68 1.60 -30.04
N VAL A 463 7.47 2.31 -28.93
CA VAL A 463 6.14 2.72 -28.45
C VAL A 463 5.50 3.71 -29.41
N ALA A 464 6.28 4.70 -29.88
CA ALA A 464 5.81 5.70 -30.82
C ALA A 464 5.41 5.10 -32.17
N VAL A 465 6.22 4.16 -32.69
CA VAL A 465 5.91 3.41 -33.91
C VAL A 465 4.60 2.65 -33.77
N LEU A 466 4.45 1.83 -32.72
CA LEU A 466 3.25 1.03 -32.49
C LEU A 466 1.99 1.89 -32.36
N TRP A 467 2.08 2.99 -31.62
CA TRP A 467 0.94 3.85 -31.39
C TRP A 467 0.54 4.64 -32.64
N LEU A 468 1.51 5.18 -33.38
CA LEU A 468 1.24 5.96 -34.59
C LEU A 468 0.71 5.10 -35.74
N THR A 469 1.18 3.86 -35.91
CA THR A 469 0.61 2.97 -36.93
C THR A 469 -0.81 2.54 -36.56
N HIS A 470 -1.07 2.26 -35.28
CA HIS A 470 -2.41 1.91 -34.81
C HIS A 470 -3.43 3.04 -34.96
N THR A 471 -3.01 4.29 -34.79
CA THR A 471 -3.87 5.48 -34.88
C THR A 471 -3.89 6.12 -36.28
N SER A 472 -3.30 5.46 -37.29
CA SER A 472 -3.13 6.00 -38.65
C SER A 472 -2.34 7.31 -38.72
N GLY A 473 -1.56 7.63 -37.69
CA GLY A 473 -0.63 8.76 -37.66
C GLY A 473 0.67 8.49 -38.42
N LEU A 474 0.91 7.25 -38.86
CA LEU A 474 2.05 6.85 -39.67
C LEU A 474 1.67 5.64 -40.53
N ASP A 475 2.03 5.66 -41.81
CA ASP A 475 1.76 4.54 -42.73
C ASP A 475 2.76 3.40 -42.49
N GLU A 476 2.25 2.19 -42.24
CA GLU A 476 3.10 1.00 -42.05
C GLU A 476 3.98 0.72 -43.27
N GLY A 477 3.52 1.04 -44.48
CA GLY A 477 4.27 0.84 -45.72
C GLY A 477 5.51 1.74 -45.85
N GLU A 478 5.55 2.85 -45.10
CA GLU A 478 6.68 3.78 -45.09
C GLU A 478 7.76 3.39 -44.06
N LEU A 479 7.49 2.40 -43.20
CA LEU A 479 8.45 1.94 -42.21
C LEU A 479 9.33 0.80 -42.73
N PRO A 480 10.62 0.80 -42.38
CA PRO A 480 11.45 -0.40 -42.47
C PRO A 480 10.80 -1.57 -41.72
N THR A 481 10.62 -2.71 -42.39
CA THR A 481 9.94 -3.89 -41.84
C THR A 481 10.60 -4.40 -40.55
N ASP A 482 11.93 -4.29 -40.46
CA ASP A 482 12.71 -4.66 -39.29
C ASP A 482 12.39 -3.80 -38.07
N ARG A 483 12.19 -2.49 -38.24
CA ARG A 483 11.81 -1.56 -37.17
C ARG A 483 10.43 -1.86 -36.61
N LEU A 484 9.45 -2.12 -37.49
CA LEU A 484 8.08 -2.48 -37.08
C LEU A 484 8.05 -3.84 -36.37
N ALA A 485 8.79 -4.82 -36.90
CA ALA A 485 8.93 -6.14 -36.27
C ALA A 485 9.65 -6.07 -34.91
N LEU A 486 10.66 -5.20 -34.76
CA LEU A 486 11.32 -4.96 -33.47
C LEU A 486 10.33 -4.42 -32.44
N ALA A 487 9.56 -3.39 -32.82
CA ALA A 487 8.60 -2.78 -31.91
C ALA A 487 7.48 -3.75 -31.49
N ARG A 488 6.92 -4.53 -32.44
CA ARG A 488 5.88 -5.53 -32.14
C ARG A 488 6.40 -6.65 -31.24
N VAL A 489 7.62 -7.15 -31.45
CA VAL A 489 8.20 -8.17 -30.57
C VAL A 489 8.47 -7.61 -29.17
N ASP A 490 8.91 -6.35 -29.05
CA ASP A 490 9.11 -5.72 -27.74
C ASP A 490 7.79 -5.68 -26.95
N LEU A 491 6.70 -5.23 -27.58
CA LEU A 491 5.36 -5.27 -26.99
C LEU A 491 4.92 -6.69 -26.61
N LEU A 492 5.06 -7.66 -27.51
CA LEU A 492 4.66 -9.05 -27.24
C LEU A 492 5.48 -9.68 -26.10
N GLY A 493 6.74 -9.27 -25.94
CA GLY A 493 7.53 -9.63 -24.77
C GLY A 493 6.91 -9.11 -23.47
N VAL A 494 6.49 -7.84 -23.44
CA VAL A 494 5.80 -7.26 -22.27
C VAL A 494 4.47 -7.97 -22.01
N VAL A 495 3.67 -8.25 -23.04
CA VAL A 495 2.41 -9.01 -22.91
C VAL A 495 2.68 -10.40 -22.34
N LEU A 496 3.75 -11.07 -22.78
CA LEU A 496 4.14 -12.37 -22.26
C LEU A 496 4.49 -12.33 -20.77
N ASP A 497 5.16 -11.28 -20.30
CA ASP A 497 5.52 -11.13 -18.89
C ASP A 497 4.31 -10.83 -18.00
N GLU A 498 3.39 -9.98 -18.48
CA GLU A 498 2.26 -9.48 -17.67
C GLU A 498 1.02 -10.37 -17.75
N GLN A 499 0.73 -10.94 -18.91
CA GLN A 499 -0.51 -11.68 -19.20
C GLN A 499 -0.24 -13.14 -19.55
N GLY A 500 1.02 -13.55 -19.64
CA GLY A 500 1.41 -14.91 -20.00
C GLY A 500 1.16 -15.26 -21.47
N PRO A 501 1.37 -16.54 -21.84
CA PRO A 501 1.23 -17.00 -23.21
C PRO A 501 -0.18 -16.79 -23.80
N ASP A 502 -1.22 -16.90 -22.97
CA ASP A 502 -2.61 -16.72 -23.40
C ASP A 502 -2.88 -15.26 -23.83
N GLY A 503 -2.28 -14.28 -23.14
CA GLY A 503 -2.34 -12.87 -23.53
C GLY A 503 -1.66 -12.61 -24.88
N VAL A 504 -0.51 -13.24 -25.14
CA VAL A 504 0.19 -13.15 -26.43
C VAL A 504 -0.68 -13.71 -27.56
N VAL A 505 -1.33 -14.86 -27.33
CA VAL A 505 -2.25 -15.48 -28.29
C VAL A 505 -3.47 -14.59 -28.53
N ALA A 506 -4.06 -14.03 -27.48
CA ALA A 506 -5.20 -13.12 -27.58
C ALA A 506 -4.83 -11.86 -28.39
N TRP A 507 -3.67 -11.27 -28.12
CA TRP A 507 -3.18 -10.10 -28.87
C TRP A 507 -2.93 -10.42 -30.35
N LEU A 508 -2.38 -11.60 -30.66
CA LEU A 508 -2.18 -12.02 -32.04
C LEU A 508 -3.50 -12.13 -32.79
N ALA A 509 -4.52 -12.69 -32.13
CA ALA A 509 -5.85 -12.90 -32.69
C ALA A 509 -6.72 -11.63 -32.76
N ASP A 510 -6.38 -10.57 -32.01
CA ASP A 510 -7.18 -9.35 -31.91
C ASP A 510 -7.42 -8.71 -33.29
N GLY A 511 -8.68 -8.72 -33.72
CA GLY A 511 -9.12 -8.21 -35.02
C GLY A 511 -8.58 -8.95 -36.25
N ARG A 512 -7.91 -10.11 -36.11
CA ARG A 512 -7.25 -10.84 -37.20
C ARG A 512 -7.82 -12.25 -37.39
N ASP A 513 -8.09 -12.63 -38.63
CA ASP A 513 -8.39 -14.01 -39.00
C ASP A 513 -7.10 -14.86 -39.09
N GLU A 514 -7.26 -16.18 -39.23
CA GLU A 514 -6.14 -17.11 -39.23
C GLU A 514 -5.06 -16.78 -40.30
N PRO A 515 -5.40 -16.47 -41.57
CA PRO A 515 -4.42 -16.02 -42.55
C PRO A 515 -3.66 -14.75 -42.13
N ALA A 516 -4.36 -13.72 -41.65
CA ALA A 516 -3.71 -12.48 -41.21
C ALA A 516 -2.77 -12.70 -40.02
N GLN A 517 -3.10 -13.62 -39.11
CA GLN A 517 -2.21 -14.01 -38.02
C GLN A 517 -0.92 -14.68 -38.52
N ILE A 518 -1.02 -15.55 -39.53
CA ILE A 518 0.14 -16.22 -40.16
C ILE A 518 1.05 -15.21 -40.87
N ASP A 519 0.46 -14.27 -41.59
CA ASP A 519 1.21 -13.19 -42.26
C ASP A 519 1.94 -12.34 -41.22
N HIS A 520 1.26 -11.98 -40.13
CA HIS A 520 1.87 -11.27 -39.02
C HIS A 520 3.06 -12.01 -38.40
N LEU A 521 2.96 -13.33 -38.18
CA LEU A 521 4.11 -14.12 -37.69
C LEU A 521 5.28 -14.11 -38.68
N THR A 522 4.98 -14.11 -39.97
CA THR A 522 5.97 -14.06 -41.05
C THR A 522 6.69 -12.70 -41.09
N GLU A 523 6.04 -11.63 -40.65
CA GLU A 523 6.66 -10.31 -40.45
C GLU A 523 7.50 -10.23 -39.17
N LEU A 524 7.12 -10.95 -38.11
CA LEU A 524 7.81 -10.88 -36.80
C LEU A 524 9.12 -11.66 -36.75
N TRP A 525 9.17 -12.85 -37.37
CA TRP A 525 10.32 -13.77 -37.20
C TRP A 525 11.70 -13.22 -37.61
N PRO A 526 11.86 -12.27 -38.58
CA PRO A 526 13.16 -11.71 -38.93
C PRO A 526 13.69 -10.69 -37.91
N SER A 527 12.86 -10.25 -36.94
CA SER A 527 13.20 -9.21 -35.96
C SER A 527 14.50 -9.49 -35.22
N THR A 528 15.40 -8.53 -35.05
CA THR A 528 16.64 -8.76 -34.27
C THR A 528 16.44 -8.72 -32.75
N HIS A 529 15.21 -8.60 -32.27
CA HIS A 529 14.91 -8.51 -30.85
C HIS A 529 15.24 -9.80 -30.10
N ARG A 530 15.82 -9.69 -28.89
CA ARG A 530 16.27 -10.86 -28.11
C ARG A 530 15.14 -11.81 -27.70
N ARG A 531 13.90 -11.31 -27.62
CA ARG A 531 12.73 -12.07 -27.15
C ARG A 531 11.89 -12.70 -28.26
N THR A 532 12.26 -12.56 -29.53
CA THR A 532 11.45 -13.12 -30.62
C THR A 532 11.30 -14.65 -30.49
N ASP A 533 12.35 -15.35 -30.05
CA ASP A 533 12.31 -16.80 -29.83
C ASP A 533 11.30 -17.20 -28.74
N GLU A 534 11.30 -16.46 -27.62
CA GLU A 534 10.35 -16.66 -26.51
C GLU A 534 8.90 -16.45 -26.97
N VAL A 535 8.64 -15.36 -27.71
CA VAL A 535 7.31 -15.02 -28.22
C VAL A 535 6.81 -16.08 -29.20
N LEU A 536 7.64 -16.50 -30.17
CA LEU A 536 7.26 -17.54 -31.13
C LEU A 536 7.04 -18.90 -30.45
N ALA A 537 7.84 -19.23 -29.44
CA ALA A 537 7.68 -20.46 -28.66
C ALA A 537 6.37 -20.45 -27.85
N ALA A 538 6.02 -19.34 -27.22
CA ALA A 538 4.76 -19.17 -26.51
C ALA A 538 3.55 -19.39 -27.43
N ILE A 539 3.55 -18.76 -28.62
CA ILE A 539 2.49 -18.93 -29.61
C ILE A 539 2.44 -20.38 -30.11
N ALA A 540 3.58 -20.99 -30.40
CA ALA A 540 3.66 -22.37 -30.90
C ALA A 540 3.12 -23.42 -29.90
N ALA A 541 3.19 -23.13 -28.60
CA ALA A 541 2.74 -24.02 -27.54
C ALA A 541 1.26 -23.78 -27.14
N HIS A 542 0.79 -22.54 -27.19
CA HIS A 542 -0.51 -22.16 -26.58
C HIS A 542 -1.60 -21.78 -27.59
N HIS A 543 -1.29 -21.54 -28.87
CA HIS A 543 -2.29 -21.05 -29.83
C HIS A 543 -3.36 -22.13 -30.16
N PRO A 544 -4.67 -21.78 -30.14
CA PRO A 544 -5.76 -22.75 -30.35
C PRO A 544 -5.81 -23.30 -31.79
N SER A 545 -5.46 -22.48 -32.79
CA SER A 545 -5.29 -22.98 -34.16
C SER A 545 -3.99 -23.77 -34.29
N ARG A 546 -4.12 -25.06 -34.60
CA ARG A 546 -2.99 -25.94 -34.92
C ARG A 546 -2.15 -25.43 -36.09
N ARG A 547 -2.76 -24.74 -37.05
CA ARG A 547 -2.06 -24.23 -38.23
C ARG A 547 -1.14 -23.06 -37.85
N VAL A 548 -1.66 -22.08 -37.11
CA VAL A 548 -0.86 -20.95 -36.60
C VAL A 548 0.26 -21.45 -35.70
N ALA A 549 -0.04 -22.37 -34.76
CA ALA A 549 0.96 -22.96 -33.87
C ALA A 549 2.08 -23.68 -34.63
N THR A 550 1.74 -24.38 -35.73
CA THR A 550 2.72 -25.06 -36.58
C THR A 550 3.61 -24.08 -37.32
N VAL A 551 3.04 -22.99 -37.85
CA VAL A 551 3.82 -21.92 -38.49
C VAL A 551 4.77 -21.27 -37.49
N ALA A 552 4.29 -20.89 -36.31
CA ALA A 552 5.13 -20.30 -35.26
C ALA A 552 6.31 -21.22 -34.88
N ARG A 553 6.07 -22.53 -34.76
CA ARG A 553 7.12 -23.52 -34.49
C ARG A 553 8.16 -23.59 -35.61
N ALA A 554 7.73 -23.57 -36.87
CA ALA A 554 8.62 -23.58 -38.02
C ALA A 554 9.48 -22.32 -38.09
N LEU A 555 8.89 -21.15 -37.78
CA LEU A 555 9.61 -19.87 -37.75
C LEU A 555 10.61 -19.79 -36.60
N ALA A 556 10.27 -20.29 -35.41
CA ALA A 556 11.20 -20.41 -34.29
C ALA A 556 12.41 -21.31 -34.64
N ALA A 557 12.16 -22.47 -35.28
CA ALA A 557 13.23 -23.36 -35.72
C ALA A 557 14.15 -22.72 -36.77
N ARG A 558 13.59 -22.00 -37.75
CA ARG A 558 14.36 -21.25 -38.77
C ARG A 558 15.24 -20.16 -38.15
N ARG A 559 14.76 -19.53 -37.09
CA ARG A 559 15.51 -18.50 -36.38
C ARG A 559 16.70 -19.07 -35.62
N LEU A 560 16.52 -20.18 -34.90
CA LEU A 560 17.61 -20.89 -34.23
C LEU A 560 18.73 -21.28 -35.21
N THR A 561 18.38 -21.74 -36.41
CA THR A 561 19.38 -22.06 -37.45
C THR A 561 20.12 -20.83 -37.97
N ARG A 562 19.45 -19.67 -38.09
CA ARG A 562 20.06 -18.42 -38.54
C ARG A 562 20.98 -17.79 -37.48
N SER A 563 20.65 -17.95 -36.20
CA SER A 563 21.48 -17.47 -35.08
C SER A 563 22.72 -18.33 -34.82
N ALA A 564 22.76 -19.57 -35.35
CA ALA A 564 23.88 -20.50 -35.23
C ALA A 564 24.93 -20.37 -36.34
N GLU A 565 24.66 -19.60 -37.41
CA GLU A 565 25.65 -19.26 -38.42
C GLU A 565 26.59 -18.16 -37.88
N PRO A 566 27.92 -18.33 -37.93
CA PRO A 566 28.85 -17.32 -37.45
C PRO A 566 28.74 -16.06 -38.32
N ARG A 567 28.58 -14.90 -37.66
CA ARG A 567 28.61 -13.57 -38.30
C ARG A 567 30.00 -13.21 -38.81
#